data_AF-A0A7C7DZJ7-F1
#
_entry.id   AF-A0A7C7DZJ7-F1
#
_cell.length_a   1.000
_cell.length_b   1.000
_cell.length_c   1.000
_cell.angle_alpha   90.00
_cell.angle_beta   90.00
_cell.angle_gamma   90.00
#
_symmetry.space_group_name_H-M   'P 1'
#
loop_
_entity.id
_entity.type
_entity.pdbx_description
1 polymer ?
#
loop_
_entity_poly.entity_id
_entity_poly.type
_entity_poly.pdbx_seq_one_letter_code
_entity_poly.pdbx_strand_id
1 'polypeptide(L)'
;MEFLPVDFWQVLASLAVGAVLVAVWVAVLTFKRTASQNEAWTTINILVQAAEQMLTEYAGDKKLDWVLTQIAERFPKLDKTLVRSMIEAAVLRIKTGAKEEG
;
A
#
# COMPACT_ATOMS: atom_id res chain seq x y z
N MET A 1 -8.64 8.78 -53.73
CA MET A 1 -8.30 9.03 -52.32
C MET A 1 -9.20 10.18 -51.86
N GLU A 2 -10.30 9.87 -51.17
CA GLU A 2 -11.12 10.91 -50.54
C GLU A 2 -10.35 11.51 -49.38
N PHE A 3 -10.10 12.83 -49.44
CA PHE A 3 -9.51 13.57 -48.35
C PHE A 3 -10.56 13.73 -47.24
N LEU A 4 -10.28 13.18 -46.05
CA LEU A 4 -11.13 13.37 -44.89
C LEU A 4 -11.18 14.87 -44.53
N PRO A 5 -12.36 15.41 -44.15
CA PRO A 5 -12.50 16.81 -43.79
C PRO A 5 -11.60 17.14 -42.58
N VAL A 6 -11.02 18.34 -42.58
CA VAL A 6 -10.08 18.82 -41.53
C VAL A 6 -10.66 18.65 -40.12
N ASP A 7 -11.97 18.75 -39.99
CA ASP A 7 -12.73 18.61 -38.74
C ASP A 7 -12.62 17.19 -38.14
N PHE A 8 -12.45 16.16 -38.97
CA PHE A 8 -12.29 14.77 -38.51
C PHE A 8 -11.01 14.57 -37.70
N TRP A 9 -9.90 15.19 -38.13
CA TRP A 9 -8.63 15.13 -37.42
C TRP A 9 -8.66 15.90 -36.10
N GLN A 10 -9.43 16.99 -36.03
CA GLN A 10 -9.61 17.76 -34.79
C GLN A 10 -10.43 16.98 -33.75
N VAL A 11 -11.50 16.31 -34.18
CA VAL A 11 -12.29 15.45 -33.30
C VAL A 11 -11.45 14.29 -32.76
N LEU A 12 -10.70 13.60 -33.63
CA LEU A 12 -9.79 12.53 -33.19
C LEU A 12 -8.70 13.03 -32.23
N ALA A 13 -8.09 14.18 -32.52
CA ALA A 13 -7.10 14.79 -31.63
C ALA A 13 -7.71 15.11 -30.26
N SER A 14 -8.93 15.64 -30.20
CA SER A 14 -9.61 15.96 -28.94
C SER A 14 -9.92 14.70 -28.11
N LEU A 15 -10.34 13.61 -28.75
CA LEU A 15 -10.60 12.32 -28.10
C LEU A 15 -9.29 11.70 -27.58
N ALA A 16 -8.22 11.78 -28.37
CA ALA A 16 -6.90 11.29 -27.98
C ALA A 16 -6.35 12.06 -26.75
N VAL A 17 -6.48 13.39 -26.72
CA VAL A 17 -6.08 14.21 -25.57
C VAL A 17 -6.90 13.84 -24.33
N GLY A 18 -8.21 13.66 -24.46
CA GLY A 18 -9.06 13.20 -23.37
C GLY A 18 -8.63 11.84 -22.80
N ALA A 19 -8.36 10.87 -23.67
CA ALA A 19 -7.88 9.55 -23.26
C ALA A 19 -6.53 9.60 -22.53
N VAL A 20 -5.60 10.43 -22.99
CA VAL A 20 -4.29 10.62 -22.35
C VAL A 20 -4.45 11.21 -20.94
N LEU A 21 -5.30 12.21 -20.75
CA LEU A 21 -5.53 12.82 -19.44
C LEU A 21 -6.13 11.81 -18.45
N VAL A 22 -7.08 10.98 -18.89
CA VAL A 22 -7.65 9.91 -18.06
C VAL A 22 -6.58 8.88 -17.68
N ALA A 23 -5.74 8.46 -18.64
CA ALA A 23 -4.66 7.52 -18.38
C ALA A 23 -3.65 8.07 -17.36
N VAL A 24 -3.25 9.34 -17.49
CA VAL A 24 -2.36 10.01 -16.54
C VAL A 24 -2.99 10.10 -15.16
N TRP A 25 -4.26 10.46 -15.06
CA TRP A 25 -4.99 10.52 -13.79
C TRP A 25 -5.03 9.15 -13.08
N VAL A 26 -5.36 8.10 -13.82
CA VAL A 26 -5.38 6.72 -13.30
C VAL A 26 -3.99 6.29 -12.86
N ALA A 27 -2.94 6.60 -13.64
CA ALA A 27 -1.56 6.31 -13.28
C ALA A 27 -1.17 7.02 -11.98
N VAL A 28 -1.44 8.32 -11.84
CA VAL A 28 -1.14 9.09 -10.63
C VAL A 28 -1.86 8.54 -9.40
N LEU A 29 -3.15 8.20 -9.52
CA LEU A 29 -3.90 7.58 -8.43
C LEU A 29 -3.33 6.21 -8.03
N THR A 30 -2.95 5.40 -9.02
CA THR A 30 -2.35 4.08 -8.79
C THR A 30 -0.99 4.20 -8.12
N PHE A 31 -0.11 5.08 -8.62
CA PHE A 31 1.21 5.31 -8.02
C PHE A 31 1.12 5.82 -6.58
N LYS A 32 0.22 6.77 -6.30
CA LYS A 32 -0.01 7.26 -4.93
C LYS A 32 -0.50 6.16 -4.00
N ARG A 33 -1.43 5.32 -4.48
CA ARG A 33 -1.97 4.21 -3.71
C ARG A 33 -0.93 3.12 -3.43
N THR A 34 -0.05 2.83 -4.39
CA THR A 34 1.05 1.86 -4.22
C THR A 34 2.13 2.39 -3.29
N ALA A 35 2.53 3.65 -3.44
CA ALA A 35 3.51 4.28 -2.55
C ALA A 35 3.03 4.28 -1.09
N SER A 36 1.77 4.68 -0.86
CA SER A 36 1.15 4.66 0.47
C SER A 36 1.05 3.25 1.06
N GLN A 37 0.75 2.23 0.25
CA GLN A 37 0.72 0.84 0.72
C GLN A 37 2.12 0.32 1.09
N ASN A 38 3.15 0.64 0.29
CA ASN A 38 4.52 0.26 0.58
C ASN A 38 5.03 0.93 1.86
N GLU A 39 4.70 2.20 2.06
CA GLU A 39 5.04 2.94 3.28
C GLU A 39 4.35 2.33 4.51
N ALA A 40 3.07 1.98 4.40
CA ALA A 40 2.34 1.30 5.46
C ALA A 40 2.97 -0.06 5.79
N TRP A 41 3.31 -0.87 4.77
CA TRP A 41 3.99 -2.15 4.94
C TRP A 41 5.34 -2.03 5.65
N THR A 42 6.19 -1.09 5.23
CA THR A 42 7.48 -0.85 5.88
C THR A 42 7.30 -0.44 7.35
N THR A 43 6.34 0.45 7.61
CA THR A 43 6.05 0.91 8.98
C THR A 43 5.56 -0.24 9.86
N ILE A 44 4.67 -1.09 9.34
CA ILE A 44 4.16 -2.27 10.05
C ILE A 44 5.30 -3.23 10.41
N ASN A 45 6.20 -3.52 9.46
CA ASN A 45 7.34 -4.41 9.74
C ASN A 45 8.27 -3.86 10.84
N ILE A 46 8.54 -2.55 10.83
CA ILE A 46 9.37 -1.90 11.85
C ILE A 46 8.68 -1.98 13.22
N LEU A 47 7.38 -1.68 13.29
CA LEU A 47 6.61 -1.73 14.53
C LEU A 47 6.52 -3.16 15.09
N VAL A 48 6.33 -4.16 14.22
CA VAL A 48 6.32 -5.57 14.64
C VAL A 48 7.68 -5.99 15.18
N GLN A 49 8.79 -5.63 14.52
CA GLN A 49 10.13 -5.91 15.06
C GLN A 49 10.38 -5.20 16.39
N ALA A 50 9.98 -3.94 16.51
CA ALA A 50 10.09 -3.19 17.75
C ALA A 50 9.27 -3.83 18.86
N ALA A 51 8.04 -4.28 18.58
CA ALA A 51 7.21 -5.00 19.54
C ALA A 51 7.86 -6.33 19.98
N GLU A 52 8.45 -7.09 19.06
CA GLU A 52 9.13 -8.34 19.41
C GLU A 52 10.38 -8.11 20.27
N GLN A 53 11.10 -6.99 20.08
CA GLN A 53 12.31 -6.65 20.85
C GLN A 53 12.02 -5.95 22.19
N MET A 54 11.03 -5.05 22.23
CA MET A 54 10.74 -4.22 23.41
C MET A 54 9.75 -4.87 24.37
N LEU A 55 8.85 -5.71 23.86
CA LEU A 55 7.79 -6.34 24.63
C LEU A 55 8.04 -7.85 24.76
N THR A 56 9.30 -8.29 24.87
CA THR A 56 9.69 -9.71 24.91
C THR A 56 8.94 -10.53 25.97
N GLU A 57 8.65 -9.93 27.12
CA GLU A 57 7.95 -10.57 28.26
C GLU A 57 6.43 -10.61 28.09
N TYR A 58 5.88 -9.88 27.12
CA TYR A 58 4.44 -9.81 26.91
C TYR A 58 3.95 -10.89 25.94
N ALA A 59 2.73 -11.35 26.19
CA ALA A 59 2.04 -12.26 25.30
C ALA A 59 1.76 -11.60 23.93
N GLY A 60 1.61 -12.43 22.89
CA GLY A 60 1.48 -11.96 21.50
C GLY A 60 0.25 -11.09 21.24
N ASP A 61 -0.82 -11.27 22.00
CA ASP A 61 -2.02 -10.43 21.98
C ASP A 61 -1.73 -8.99 22.44
N LYS A 62 -0.91 -8.82 23.49
CA LYS A 62 -0.48 -7.51 23.98
C LYS A 62 0.48 -6.81 23.02
N LYS A 63 1.38 -7.57 22.39
CA LYS A 63 2.24 -7.05 21.31
C LYS A 63 1.39 -6.57 20.13
N LEU A 64 0.40 -7.36 19.72
CA LEU A 64 -0.52 -7.01 18.64
C LEU A 64 -1.31 -5.74 18.96
N ASP A 65 -1.85 -5.61 20.16
CA ASP A 65 -2.62 -4.44 20.60
C ASP A 65 -1.77 -3.16 20.60
N TRP A 66 -0.50 -3.27 21.04
CA TRP A 66 0.45 -2.17 20.96
C TRP A 66 0.72 -1.74 19.51
N VAL A 67 1.01 -2.69 18.61
CA VAL A 67 1.26 -2.40 17.18
C VAL A 67 0.02 -1.77 16.53
N LEU A 68 -1.17 -2.28 16.83
CA LEU A 68 -2.43 -1.73 16.33
C LEU A 68 -2.66 -0.28 16.79
N THR A 69 -2.32 0.03 18.04
CA THR A 69 -2.42 1.39 18.59
C THR A 69 -1.50 2.35 17.84
N GLN A 70 -0.24 1.97 17.65
CA GLN A 70 0.75 2.79 16.94
C GLN A 70 0.35 3.05 15.46
N ILE A 71 -0.23 2.03 14.80
CA ILE A 71 -0.70 2.17 13.42
C ILE A 71 -1.95 3.05 13.35
N ALA A 72 -2.87 2.93 14.31
CA ALA A 72 -4.08 3.75 14.34
C ALA A 72 -3.76 5.25 14.52
N GLU A 73 -2.71 5.58 15.29
CA GLU A 73 -2.24 6.96 15.46
C GLU A 73 -1.64 7.52 14.16
N ARG A 74 -0.89 6.70 13.41
CA ARG A 74 -0.18 7.15 12.21
C ARG A 74 -0.99 7.05 10.92
N PHE A 75 -1.92 6.10 10.85
CA PHE A 75 -2.78 5.83 9.70
C PHE A 75 -4.24 5.65 10.14
N PRO A 76 -4.92 6.71 10.61
CA PRO A 76 -6.27 6.61 11.16
C PRO A 76 -7.35 6.19 10.15
N LYS A 77 -7.05 6.28 8.85
CA LYS A 77 -7.94 5.90 7.74
C LYS A 77 -7.68 4.48 7.20
N LEU A 78 -6.69 3.76 7.74
CA LEU A 78 -6.44 2.39 7.29
C LEU A 78 -7.52 1.45 7.81
N ASP A 79 -7.94 0.51 6.97
CA ASP A 79 -8.88 -0.54 7.38
C ASP A 79 -8.22 -1.43 8.44
N LYS A 80 -8.84 -1.52 9.62
CA LYS A 80 -8.34 -2.29 10.76
C LYS A 80 -8.17 -3.78 10.43
N THR A 81 -9.05 -4.34 9.60
CA THR A 81 -8.97 -5.74 9.16
C THR A 81 -7.74 -5.96 8.29
N LEU A 82 -7.50 -5.05 7.35
CA LEU A 82 -6.31 -5.07 6.51
C LEU A 82 -5.05 -4.95 7.35
N VAL A 83 -4.99 -3.97 8.26
CA VAL A 83 -3.85 -3.79 9.19
C VAL A 83 -3.55 -5.08 9.94
N ARG A 84 -4.56 -5.72 10.51
CA ARG A 84 -4.39 -6.97 11.27
C ARG A 84 -3.77 -8.07 10.41
N SER A 85 -4.28 -8.26 9.18
CA SER A 85 -3.73 -9.26 8.25
C SER A 85 -2.28 -8.96 7.87
N MET A 86 -1.92 -7.68 7.72
CA MET A 86 -0.54 -7.26 7.43
C MET A 86 0.40 -7.54 8.61
N ILE A 87 -0.06 -7.29 9.84
CA ILE A 87 0.71 -7.60 11.06
C ILE A 87 0.93 -9.10 11.18
N GLU A 88 -0.11 -9.91 11.00
CA GLU A 88 -0.01 -11.38 11.06
C GLU A 88 0.98 -11.91 10.00
N ALA A 89 0.92 -11.38 8.77
CA ALA A 89 1.87 -11.72 7.72
C ALA A 89 3.32 -11.30 8.05
N ALA A 90 3.52 -10.13 8.66
CA ALA A 90 4.82 -9.66 9.10
C ALA A 90 5.41 -10.55 10.21
N VAL A 91 4.61 -10.92 11.20
CA VAL A 91 4.99 -11.87 12.27
C VAL A 91 5.33 -13.23 11.67
N LEU A 92 4.51 -13.73 10.73
CA LEU A 92 4.78 -14.99 10.04
C LEU A 92 6.12 -14.95 9.30
N ARG A 93 6.41 -13.87 8.56
CA ARG A 93 7.69 -13.68 7.86
C ARG A 93 8.89 -13.70 8.80
N ILE A 94 8.79 -13.10 9.99
CA ILE A 94 9.86 -13.15 10.99
C ILE A 94 10.08 -14.60 11.44
N LYS A 95 8.99 -15.34 11.72
CA LYS A 95 9.06 -16.74 12.17
C LYS A 95 9.56 -17.70 11.09
N THR A 96 9.24 -17.47 9.82
CA THR A 96 9.69 -18.31 8.70
C THR A 96 11.07 -17.92 8.20
N GLY A 97 11.40 -16.62 8.15
CA GLY A 97 12.73 -16.14 7.81
C GLY A 97 13.78 -16.58 8.84
N ALA A 98 13.42 -16.61 10.13
CA ALA A 98 14.29 -17.18 11.17
C ALA A 98 14.50 -18.71 11.05
N LYS A 99 13.69 -19.42 10.24
CA LYS A 99 13.82 -20.87 10.02
C LYS A 99 14.70 -21.24 8.83
N GLU A 100 14.98 -20.31 7.92
CA GLU A 100 15.81 -20.59 6.73
C GLU A 100 17.32 -20.34 6.98
N GLU A 101 17.67 -19.68 8.09
CA GLU A 101 19.07 -19.37 8.47
C GLU A 101 19.62 -20.25 9.62
N GLY A 102 18.93 -21.33 10.01
CA GLY A 102 19.36 -22.28 11.05
C GLY A 102 19.52 -23.69 10.53
#